data_AF-A0A6M0CEN0-F1
#
_entry.id   AF-A0A6M0CEN0-F1
#
_cell.length_a   1.000
_cell.length_b   1.000
_cell.length_c   1.000
_cell.angle_alpha   90.00
_cell.angle_beta   90.00
_cell.angle_gamma   90.00
#
_symmetry.space_group_name_H-M   'P 1'
#
loop_
_entity.id
_entity.type
_entity.pdbx_description
1 polymer ?
#
loop_
_entity_poly.entity_id
_entity_poly.type
_entity_poly.pdbx_seq_one_letter_code
_entity_poly.pdbx_strand_id
1 'polypeptide(L)'
;MATYKVQLIKGKKKQPPEIDITIEVDEDTYILDAVEDAHPDLEFPFSCRAGSCSSCAARVVEGELDQEDQNFLDDEQVEKG
;
A
#
# COMPACT_ATOMS: atom_id res chain seq x y z
N MET A 1 3.94 8.20 18.42
CA MET A 1 3.80 6.90 17.76
C MET A 1 2.33 6.56 17.78
N ALA A 2 1.60 7.23 16.88
CA ALA A 2 0.29 6.81 16.46
C ALA A 2 0.44 5.55 15.59
N THR A 3 -0.53 4.65 15.71
CA THR A 3 -0.59 3.43 14.92
C THR A 3 -1.94 3.40 14.23
N TYR A 4 -1.94 3.09 12.93
CA TYR A 4 -3.11 3.07 12.08
C TYR A 4 -3.47 1.63 11.68
N LYS A 5 -4.77 1.36 11.51
CA LYS A 5 -5.23 0.09 10.96
C LYS A 5 -5.35 0.25 9.44
N VAL A 6 -4.49 -0.44 8.71
CA VAL A 6 -4.44 -0.39 7.24
C VAL A 6 -5.01 -1.69 6.68
N GLN A 7 -6.04 -1.57 5.84
CA GLN A 7 -6.65 -2.71 5.17
C GLN A 7 -6.08 -2.87 3.76
N LEU A 8 -5.51 -4.05 3.46
CA LEU A 8 -5.00 -4.39 2.13
C LEU A 8 -5.97 -5.33 1.42
N ILE A 9 -6.39 -4.91 0.22
CA ILE A 9 -7.35 -5.65 -0.61
C ILE A 9 -6.71 -5.98 -1.94
N LYS A 10 -6.54 -7.28 -2.24
CA LYS A 10 -6.14 -7.77 -3.56
C LYS A 10 -7.32 -8.46 -4.22
N GLY A 11 -7.68 -8.03 -5.42
CA GLY A 11 -8.74 -8.68 -6.18
C GLY A 11 -9.18 -7.89 -7.40
N LYS A 12 -10.19 -8.41 -8.10
CA LYS A 12 -10.79 -7.75 -9.25
C LYS A 12 -12.05 -7.00 -8.83
N LYS A 13 -12.30 -5.85 -9.47
CA LYS A 13 -13.58 -5.14 -9.33
C LYS A 13 -14.74 -6.12 -9.60
N LYS A 14 -15.70 -6.18 -8.67
CA LYS A 14 -16.91 -7.04 -8.72
C LYS A 14 -16.68 -8.54 -8.49
N GLN A 15 -15.57 -8.93 -7.87
CA GLN A 15 -15.31 -10.30 -7.40
C GLN A 15 -14.95 -10.27 -5.90
N PRO A 16 -15.16 -11.38 -5.17
CA PRO A 16 -14.63 -11.47 -3.80
C PRO A 16 -13.11 -11.28 -3.82
N PRO A 17 -12.55 -10.58 -2.81
CA PRO A 17 -11.12 -10.34 -2.75
C PRO A 17 -10.35 -11.65 -2.54
N GLU A 18 -9.22 -11.77 -3.23
CA GLU A 18 -8.25 -12.85 -3.04
C GLU A 18 -7.48 -12.67 -1.73
N ILE A 19 -7.22 -11.41 -1.36
CA ILE A 19 -6.63 -11.02 -0.08
C ILE A 19 -7.47 -9.88 0.48
N ASP A 20 -7.86 -10.01 1.74
CA ASP A 20 -8.50 -8.96 2.55
C ASP A 20 -7.97 -9.10 3.98
N ILE A 21 -6.95 -8.32 4.30
CA ILE A 21 -6.27 -8.35 5.59
C ILE A 21 -6.18 -6.94 6.18
N THR A 22 -6.12 -6.85 7.50
CA THR A 22 -5.89 -5.59 8.21
C THR A 22 -4.68 -5.75 9.10
N ILE A 23 -3.73 -4.83 8.98
CA ILE A 23 -2.50 -4.77 9.77
C ILE A 23 -2.43 -3.47 10.56
N GLU A 24 -1.61 -3.45 11.60
CA GLU A 24 -1.26 -2.24 12.34
C GLU A 24 0.03 -1.66 11.77
N VAL A 25 0.02 -0.36 11.43
CA VAL A 25 1.14 0.35 10.81
C VAL A 25 1.43 1.60 11.63
N ASP A 26 2.66 1.74 12.11
CA ASP A 26 3.08 2.93 12.84
C ASP A 26 3.20 4.14 11.90
N GLU A 27 3.01 5.34 12.44
CA GLU A 27 3.00 6.60 11.67
C GLU A 27 4.26 6.83 10.83
N ASP A 28 5.40 6.31 11.27
CA ASP A 28 6.71 6.47 10.62
C ASP A 28 7.14 5.20 9.84
N THR A 29 6.22 4.30 9.50
CA THR A 29 6.51 3.00 8.85
C THR A 29 5.83 2.89 7.49
N TYR A 30 6.55 2.43 6.47
CA TYR A 30 5.96 2.14 5.17
C TYR A 30 5.03 0.92 5.24
N ILE A 31 3.88 1.00 4.57
CA ILE A 31 2.89 -0.08 4.52
C ILE A 31 3.49 -1.39 3.98
N LEU A 32 4.39 -1.31 2.98
CA LEU A 32 5.05 -2.49 2.42
C LEU A 32 5.91 -3.21 3.47
N ASP A 33 6.66 -2.47 4.28
CA ASP A 33 7.52 -3.07 5.31
C ASP A 33 6.65 -3.70 6.41
N ALA A 34 5.63 -2.97 6.87
CA ALA A 34 4.70 -3.47 7.88
C ALA A 34 3.95 -4.75 7.44
N VAL A 35 3.60 -4.87 6.15
CA VAL A 35 2.94 -6.08 5.64
C VAL A 35 3.91 -7.25 5.48
N GLU A 36 5.16 -7.00 5.09
CA GLU A 36 6.20 -8.04 5.02
C GLU A 36 6.51 -8.63 6.40
N ASP A 37 6.54 -7.78 7.43
CA ASP A 37 6.76 -8.21 8.81
C ASP A 37 5.54 -8.95 9.38
N ALA A 38 4.32 -8.45 9.15
CA ALA A 38 3.09 -9.05 9.66
C ALA A 38 2.70 -10.34 8.91
N HIS A 39 3.04 -10.43 7.61
CA HIS A 39 2.64 -11.51 6.72
C HIS A 39 3.77 -11.94 5.78
N PRO A 40 4.84 -12.59 6.30
CA PRO A 40 6.01 -12.98 5.51
C PRO A 40 5.71 -14.02 4.41
N ASP A 41 4.59 -14.73 4.52
CA ASP A 41 4.14 -15.71 3.53
C ASP A 41 3.31 -15.09 2.38
N LEU A 42 2.98 -13.79 2.44
CA LEU A 42 2.24 -13.09 1.39
C LEU A 42 3.17 -12.32 0.47
N GLU A 43 3.15 -12.67 -0.82
CA GLU A 43 3.90 -11.94 -1.83
C GLU A 43 3.11 -10.74 -2.36
N PHE A 44 3.66 -9.54 -2.15
CA PHE A 44 3.18 -8.29 -2.74
C PHE A 44 4.05 -7.88 -3.93
N PRO A 45 3.48 -7.22 -4.94
CA PRO A 45 4.26 -6.76 -6.08
C PRO A 45 5.12 -5.57 -5.65
N PHE A 46 6.43 -5.69 -5.74
CA PHE A 46 7.39 -4.59 -5.56
C PHE A 46 8.67 -4.86 -6.36
N SER A 47 9.52 -3.84 -6.50
CA SER A 47 10.81 -4.00 -7.18
C SER A 47 11.86 -3.01 -6.66
N CYS A 48 11.74 -1.71 -6.97
CA CYS A 48 12.84 -0.78 -6.73
C CYS A 48 13.05 -0.34 -5.27
N ARG A 49 11.99 -0.37 -4.44
CA ARG A 49 11.96 0.17 -3.06
C ARG A 49 12.52 1.61 -2.92
N ALA A 50 12.46 2.38 -4.01
CA ALA A 50 13.02 3.74 -4.10
C ALA A 50 12.03 4.75 -4.70
N GLY A 51 10.73 4.44 -4.63
CA GLY A 51 9.67 5.34 -5.13
C GLY A 51 9.69 5.62 -6.64
N SER A 52 10.47 4.89 -7.43
CA SER A 52 10.81 5.25 -8.82
C SER A 52 10.25 4.29 -9.88
N CYS A 53 9.39 3.34 -9.49
CA CYS A 53 8.77 2.38 -10.40
C CYS A 53 7.30 2.12 -10.05
N SER A 54 6.54 1.50 -10.95
CA SER A 54 5.13 1.17 -10.75
C SER A 54 4.85 -0.17 -10.07
N SER A 55 5.88 -0.97 -9.75
CA SER A 55 5.67 -2.35 -9.31
C SER A 55 4.82 -2.48 -8.04
N CYS A 56 4.94 -1.53 -7.12
CA CYS A 56 4.17 -1.49 -5.87
C CYS A 56 3.00 -0.48 -5.91
N ALA A 57 2.62 0.01 -7.08
CA ALA A 57 1.50 0.93 -7.19
C ALA A 57 0.21 0.26 -6.72
N ALA A 58 -0.44 0.87 -5.74
CA ALA A 58 -1.74 0.50 -5.22
C ALA A 58 -2.65 1.72 -5.31
N ARG A 59 -3.95 1.49 -5.13
CA ARG A 59 -4.95 2.55 -5.12
C ARG A 59 -5.52 2.73 -3.72
N VAL A 60 -5.62 3.96 -3.27
CA VAL A 60 -6.35 4.30 -2.05
C VAL A 60 -7.86 4.11 -2.26
N VAL A 61 -8.49 3.31 -1.41
CA VAL A 61 -9.95 3.12 -1.43
C VAL A 61 -10.64 4.10 -0.48
N GLU A 62 -10.05 4.28 0.70
CA GLU A 62 -10.52 5.18 1.76
C GLU A 62 -9.31 5.61 2.61
N GLY A 63 -9.37 6.81 3.18
CA GLY A 63 -8.28 7.39 3.97
C GLY A 63 -7.36 8.29 3.14
N GLU A 64 -6.35 8.82 3.83
CA GLU A 64 -5.29 9.67 3.26
C GLU A 64 -3.94 9.12 3.70
N LEU A 65 -2.93 9.31 2.87
CA LEU A 65 -1.58 8.81 3.13
C LEU A 65 -0.56 9.78 2.55
N ASP A 66 0.55 9.91 3.28
CA ASP A 66 1.72 10.64 2.83
C ASP A 66 2.51 9.77 1.85
N GLN A 67 2.84 10.34 0.69
CA GLN A 67 3.59 9.67 -0.36
C GLN A 67 4.71 10.58 -0.90
N GLU A 68 5.25 11.52 -0.09
CA GLU A 68 6.26 12.47 -0.56
C GLU A 68 7.57 11.82 -1.09
N ASP A 69 7.87 10.59 -0.65
CA ASP A 69 9.06 9.84 -1.07
C ASP A 69 8.94 9.18 -2.46
N GLN A 70 7.74 9.14 -3.06
CA GLN A 70 7.54 8.58 -4.39
C GLN A 70 7.76 9.63 -5.49
N ASN A 71 8.28 9.22 -6.63
CA ASN A 71 8.55 10.10 -7.78
C ASN A 71 8.13 9.47 -9.12
N PHE A 72 7.24 8.47 -9.10
CA PHE A 72 6.75 7.76 -10.27
C PHE A 72 5.35 8.20 -10.70
N LEU A 73 4.41 8.29 -9.75
CA LEU A 73 3.03 8.69 -9.97
C LEU A 73 2.95 10.20 -10.17
N ASP A 74 2.16 10.62 -11.15
CA ASP A 74 1.82 12.02 -11.35
C ASP A 74 0.70 12.50 -10.39
N ASP A 75 0.52 13.81 -10.30
CA ASP A 75 -0.48 14.42 -9.40
C ASP A 75 -1.90 13.92 -9.70
N GLU A 76 -2.25 13.68 -10.97
CA GLU A 76 -3.58 13.20 -11.36
C GLU A 76 -3.83 11.76 -10.89
N GLN A 77 -2.78 10.92 -10.88
CA GLN A 77 -2.83 9.57 -10.34
C GLN A 77 -2.96 9.59 -8.82
N VAL A 78 -2.20 10.44 -8.13
CA VAL A 78 -2.27 10.58 -6.66
C VAL A 78 -3.64 11.09 -6.22
N GLU A 79 -4.21 12.09 -6.91
CA GLU A 79 -5.54 12.65 -6.60
C GLU A 79 -6.68 11.62 -6.79
N LYS A 80 -6.51 10.64 -7.67
CA LYS A 80 -7.53 9.62 -7.95
C LYS A 80 -7.53 8.46 -6.94
N GLY A 81 -6.55 8.42 -6.05
CA GLY A 81 -6.31 7.31 -5.14
C GLY A 81 -5.61 6.15 -5.82
#